data_AF-A0A1D2IHI7-F1
#
_entry.id   AF-A0A1D2IHI7-F1
#
_cell.length_a   1.000
_cell.length_b   1.000
_cell.length_c   1.000
_cell.angle_alpha   90.00
_cell.angle_beta   90.00
_cell.angle_gamma   90.00
#
_symmetry.space_group_name_H-M   'P 1'
#
loop_
_entity.id
_entity.type
_entity.pdbx_description
1 polymer ?
#
loop_
_entity_poly.entity_id
_entity_poly.type
_entity_poly.pdbx_seq_one_letter_code
_entity_poly.pdbx_strand_id
1 'polypeptide(L)'
;MERILSGNPPPGSKTDFKTLGAVAGVTRTGFYPKKNRDGTPRPGAYQHLAEEFERRVRELQQAGKIVDPREAQIERLKAEREELKKRAADRDALLEKLAGFKQLAISRLAAQHEEIERLRRQITDGANVRALPAAADRTAPYGSCG
;
A
#
# COMPACT_ATOMS: atom_id res chain seq x y z
N MET A 1 -7.99 -36.63 -16.15
CA MET A 1 -8.64 -35.57 -16.94
C MET A 1 -9.69 -34.83 -16.13
N GLU A 2 -10.76 -35.50 -15.69
CA GLU A 2 -11.86 -34.87 -14.91
C GLU A 2 -11.39 -34.03 -13.71
N ARG A 3 -10.45 -34.56 -12.93
CA ARG A 3 -9.84 -33.83 -11.80
C ARG A 3 -9.29 -32.44 -12.15
N ILE A 4 -8.68 -32.30 -13.33
CA ILE A 4 -8.11 -31.03 -13.78
C ILE A 4 -9.22 -30.12 -14.31
N LEU A 5 -10.16 -30.68 -15.07
CA LEU A 5 -11.32 -29.94 -15.62
C LEU A 5 -12.27 -29.43 -14.53
N SER A 6 -12.34 -30.11 -13.38
CA SER A 6 -13.09 -29.67 -12.21
C SER A 6 -12.37 -28.59 -11.39
N GLY A 7 -11.25 -28.05 -11.87
CA GLY A 7 -10.48 -27.02 -11.15
C GLY A 7 -9.69 -27.55 -9.95
N ASN A 8 -9.42 -28.87 -9.87
CA ASN A 8 -8.62 -29.48 -8.80
C ASN A 8 -7.28 -30.08 -9.31
N PRO A 9 -6.46 -29.33 -10.07
CA PRO A 9 -5.14 -29.78 -10.45
C PRO A 9 -4.23 -29.89 -9.21
N PRO A 10 -3.13 -30.67 -9.27
CA PRO A 10 -2.14 -30.69 -8.19
C PRO A 10 -1.73 -29.29 -7.71
N PRO A 11 -1.41 -29.09 -6.42
CA PRO A 11 -1.03 -27.77 -5.90
C PRO A 11 0.09 -27.12 -6.71
N GLY A 12 -0.09 -25.85 -7.10
CA GLY A 12 0.88 -25.09 -7.88
C GLY A 12 0.94 -25.42 -9.38
N SER A 13 0.21 -26.44 -9.85
CA SER A 13 0.13 -26.78 -11.27
C SER A 13 -0.98 -25.99 -12.00
N LYS A 14 -0.96 -26.01 -13.33
CA LYS A 14 -1.90 -25.29 -14.19
C LYS A 14 -2.88 -26.26 -14.84
N THR A 15 -3.96 -25.75 -15.39
CA THR A 15 -4.83 -26.52 -16.28
C THR A 15 -4.19 -26.61 -17.68
N ASP A 16 -3.13 -27.42 -17.82
CA ASP A 16 -2.38 -27.59 -19.07
C ASP A 16 -2.03 -29.06 -19.38
N PHE A 17 -1.56 -29.33 -20.59
CA PHE A 17 -1.15 -30.68 -21.01
C PHE A 17 0.04 -31.24 -20.23
N LYS A 18 0.88 -30.37 -19.67
CA LYS A 18 2.01 -30.81 -18.83
C LYS A 18 1.46 -31.46 -17.56
N THR A 19 0.49 -30.82 -16.94
CA THR A 19 -0.21 -31.30 -15.74
C THR A 19 -1.07 -32.51 -16.07
N LEU A 20 -1.77 -32.51 -17.20
CA LEU A 20 -2.52 -33.69 -17.67
C LEU A 20 -1.60 -34.91 -17.84
N GLY A 21 -0.45 -34.74 -18.48
CA GLY A 21 0.54 -35.81 -18.64
C GLY A 21 1.09 -36.31 -17.30
N ALA A 22 1.47 -35.38 -16.42
CA ALA A 22 1.97 -35.72 -15.09
C ALA A 22 0.94 -36.52 -14.26
N VAL A 23 -0.33 -36.11 -14.28
CA VAL A 23 -1.41 -36.80 -13.56
C VAL A 23 -1.74 -38.14 -14.20
N ALA A 24 -1.63 -38.27 -15.51
CA ALA A 24 -1.90 -39.52 -16.24
C ALA A 24 -0.71 -40.50 -16.27
N GLY A 25 0.46 -40.10 -15.77
CA GLY A 25 1.69 -40.92 -15.88
C GLY A 25 2.22 -41.03 -17.32
N VAL A 26 1.88 -40.08 -18.19
CA VAL A 26 2.23 -40.08 -19.62
C VAL A 26 3.13 -38.90 -19.95
N THR A 27 4.09 -39.10 -20.85
CA THR A 27 4.91 -38.00 -21.36
C THR A 27 4.07 -37.00 -22.13
N ARG A 28 4.35 -35.70 -21.95
CA ARG A 28 3.65 -34.63 -22.67
C ARG A 28 3.67 -34.81 -24.20
N THR A 29 4.71 -35.44 -24.74
CA THR A 29 4.84 -35.73 -26.18
C THR A 29 3.87 -36.80 -26.69
N GLY A 30 3.22 -37.56 -25.81
CA GLY A 30 2.18 -38.52 -26.19
C GLY A 30 0.89 -37.87 -26.70
N PHE A 31 0.66 -36.60 -26.37
CA PHE A 31 -0.49 -35.80 -26.79
C PHE A 31 -0.33 -35.14 -28.16
N TYR A 32 0.89 -35.10 -28.71
CA TYR A 32 1.18 -34.42 -29.96
C TYR A 32 1.39 -35.42 -31.11
N PRO A 33 1.05 -35.05 -32.35
CA PRO A 33 1.39 -35.84 -33.52
C PRO A 33 2.91 -36.00 -33.65
N LYS A 34 3.33 -37.17 -34.11
CA LYS A 34 4.73 -37.52 -34.37
C LYS A 34 4.94 -37.70 -35.88
N LYS A 35 6.19 -37.78 -36.32
CA LYS A 35 6.51 -38.10 -37.72
C LYS A 35 6.91 -39.57 -37.85
N ASN A 36 6.42 -40.22 -38.88
CA ASN A 36 6.91 -41.52 -39.33
C ASN A 36 8.30 -41.38 -39.99
N ARG A 37 8.96 -42.51 -40.24
CA ARG A 37 10.29 -42.55 -40.88
C ARG A 37 10.29 -41.96 -42.30
N ASP A 38 9.14 -42.03 -42.97
CA ASP A 38 8.86 -41.47 -44.30
C ASP A 38 8.45 -39.98 -44.26
N GLY A 39 8.42 -39.36 -43.06
CA GLY A 39 8.03 -37.97 -42.87
C GLY A 39 6.52 -37.73 -42.76
N THR A 40 5.69 -38.77 -42.94
CA THR A 40 4.22 -38.63 -42.82
C THR A 40 3.79 -38.41 -41.36
N PRO A 41 2.72 -37.63 -41.10
CA PRO A 41 2.23 -37.41 -39.75
C PRO A 41 1.55 -38.67 -39.21
N ARG A 42 1.97 -39.08 -38.02
CA ARG A 42 1.37 -40.17 -37.24
C ARG A 42 0.69 -39.58 -36.01
N PRO A 43 -0.57 -39.92 -35.74
CA PRO A 43 -1.24 -39.46 -34.53
C PRO A 43 -0.46 -39.84 -33.28
N GLY A 44 -0.41 -38.91 -32.32
CA GLY A 44 0.07 -39.23 -30.98
C GLY A 44 -0.80 -40.30 -30.34
N ALA A 45 -0.21 -41.18 -29.52
CA ALA A 45 -0.94 -42.26 -28.86
C ALA A 45 -2.17 -41.75 -28.07
N TYR A 46 -2.09 -40.53 -27.55
CA TYR A 46 -3.14 -39.88 -26.76
C TYR A 46 -3.61 -38.56 -27.37
N GLN A 47 -3.41 -38.35 -28.67
CA GLN A 47 -3.77 -37.10 -29.33
C GLN A 47 -5.27 -36.79 -29.21
N HIS A 48 -6.13 -37.80 -29.35
CA HIS A 48 -7.58 -37.63 -29.20
C HIS A 48 -7.97 -37.12 -27.79
N LEU A 49 -7.27 -37.56 -26.73
CA LEU A 49 -7.49 -37.05 -25.37
C LEU A 49 -7.04 -35.60 -25.23
N ALA A 50 -6.02 -35.18 -25.97
CA ALA A 50 -5.55 -33.80 -25.98
C ALA A 50 -6.60 -32.88 -26.63
N GLU A 51 -7.13 -33.29 -27.78
CA GLU A 51 -8.18 -32.58 -28.51
C GLU A 51 -9.48 -32.50 -27.67
N GLU A 52 -9.85 -33.60 -27.01
CA GLU A 52 -10.98 -33.60 -26.09
C GLU A 52 -10.75 -32.67 -24.89
N PHE A 53 -9.54 -32.65 -24.34
CA PHE A 53 -9.22 -31.79 -23.20
C PHE A 53 -9.30 -30.32 -23.57
N GLU A 54 -8.73 -29.92 -24.71
CA GLU A 54 -8.87 -28.55 -25.20
C GLU A 54 -10.32 -28.18 -25.47
N ARG A 55 -11.09 -29.07 -26.10
CA ARG A 55 -12.51 -28.83 -26.38
C ARG A 55 -13.27 -28.57 -25.07
N ARG A 56 -13.12 -29.44 -24.07
CA ARG A 56 -13.80 -29.30 -22.78
C ARG A 56 -13.33 -28.08 -21.98
N VAL A 57 -12.03 -27.75 -22.01
CA VAL A 57 -11.52 -26.51 -21.39
C VAL A 57 -12.19 -25.29 -22.03
N ARG A 58 -12.29 -25.24 -23.36
CA ARG A 58 -12.95 -24.15 -24.08
C ARG A 58 -14.44 -24.06 -23.76
N GLU A 59 -15.14 -25.19 -23.72
CA GLU A 59 -16.57 -25.23 -23.33
C GLU A 59 -16.78 -24.69 -21.91
N LEU A 60 -15.93 -25.06 -20.96
CA LEU A 60 -15.99 -24.54 -19.59
C LEU A 60 -15.70 -23.05 -19.53
N GLN A 61 -14.70 -22.56 -20.27
CA GLN A 61 -14.39 -21.13 -20.37
C GLN A 61 -15.53 -20.33 -21.02
N GLN A 62 -16.14 -20.84 -22.09
CA GLN A 62 -17.30 -20.24 -22.74
C GLN A 62 -18.52 -20.21 -21.82
N ALA A 63 -18.68 -21.21 -20.95
CA ALA A 63 -19.69 -21.24 -19.89
C ALA A 63 -19.34 -20.32 -18.69
N GLY A 64 -18.26 -19.55 -18.76
CA GLY A 64 -17.84 -18.61 -17.72
C GLY A 64 -17.21 -19.28 -16.49
N LYS A 65 -16.84 -20.55 -16.57
CA LYS A 65 -16.18 -21.26 -15.46
C LYS A 65 -14.68 -20.99 -15.49
N ILE A 66 -14.14 -20.61 -14.33
CA ILE A 66 -12.68 -20.49 -14.15
C ILE A 66 -12.12 -21.90 -14.05
N VAL A 67 -11.38 -22.32 -15.08
CA VAL A 67 -10.82 -23.69 -15.17
C VAL A 67 -9.48 -23.80 -14.46
N ASP A 68 -8.70 -22.71 -14.36
CA ASP A 68 -7.45 -22.68 -13.60
C ASP A 68 -7.64 -21.88 -12.30
N PRO A 69 -7.58 -22.53 -11.11
CA PRO A 69 -7.75 -21.83 -9.84
C PRO A 69 -6.68 -20.76 -9.61
N ARG A 70 -5.52 -20.83 -10.28
CA ARG A 70 -4.48 -19.81 -10.17
C ARG A 70 -4.89 -18.48 -10.79
N GLU A 71 -5.74 -18.47 -11.81
CA GLU A 71 -6.22 -17.21 -12.41
C GLU A 71 -7.08 -16.44 -11.42
N ALA A 72 -8.03 -17.12 -10.76
CA ALA A 72 -8.82 -16.54 -9.68
C ALA A 72 -7.94 -16.04 -8.53
N GLN A 73 -6.92 -16.82 -8.16
CA GLN A 73 -5.97 -16.43 -7.12
C GLN A 73 -5.15 -15.19 -7.54
N ILE A 74 -4.71 -15.11 -8.79
CA ILE A 74 -3.97 -13.96 -9.32
C ILE A 74 -4.82 -12.71 -9.26
N GLU A 75 -6.08 -12.77 -9.71
CA GLU A 75 -6.97 -11.59 -9.68
C GLU A 75 -7.29 -11.16 -8.25
N ARG A 76 -7.54 -12.09 -7.34
CA ARG A 76 -7.69 -11.79 -5.91
C ARG A 76 -6.44 -11.10 -5.35
N LEU A 77 -5.25 -11.65 -5.60
CA LEU A 77 -3.99 -11.10 -5.10
C LEU A 77 -3.68 -9.74 -5.71
N LYS A 78 -4.03 -9.49 -6.97
CA LYS A 78 -3.92 -8.16 -7.58
C LYS A 78 -4.83 -7.15 -6.87
N ALA A 79 -6.09 -7.51 -6.62
CA ALA A 79 -7.02 -6.64 -5.90
C ALA A 79 -6.51 -6.32 -4.49
N GLU A 80 -6.07 -7.34 -3.74
CA GLU A 80 -5.50 -7.16 -2.40
C GLU A 80 -4.22 -6.31 -2.43
N ARG A 81 -3.35 -6.50 -3.42
CA ARG A 81 -2.15 -5.66 -3.61
C ARG A 81 -2.51 -4.20 -3.82
N GLU A 82 -3.48 -3.91 -4.68
CA GLU A 82 -3.89 -2.53 -4.94
C GLU A 82 -4.53 -1.87 -3.71
N GLU A 83 -5.35 -2.62 -2.96
CA GLU A 83 -5.89 -2.14 -1.70
C GLU A 83 -4.79 -1.83 -0.68
N LEU A 84 -3.82 -2.73 -0.51
CA LEU A 84 -2.70 -2.54 0.41
C LEU A 84 -1.84 -1.33 0.01
N LYS A 85 -1.56 -1.16 -1.29
CA LYS A 85 -0.84 0.01 -1.80
C LYS A 85 -1.55 1.31 -1.49
N LYS A 86 -2.87 1.35 -1.73
CA LYS A 86 -3.69 2.53 -1.39
C LYS A 86 -3.62 2.85 0.10
N ARG A 87 -3.82 1.84 0.95
CA ARG A 87 -3.75 2.00 2.41
C ARG A 87 -2.36 2.41 2.90
N ALA A 88 -1.29 2.03 2.22
CA ALA A 88 0.07 2.47 2.53
C ALA A 88 0.24 3.96 2.17
N ALA A 89 -0.12 4.34 0.94
CA ALA A 89 -0.05 5.73 0.49
C ALA A 89 -0.87 6.69 1.37
N ASP A 90 -2.09 6.28 1.76
CA ASP A 90 -2.94 7.07 2.66
C ASP A 90 -2.28 7.29 4.04
N ARG A 91 -1.59 6.26 4.56
CA ARG A 91 -0.86 6.36 5.84
C ARG A 91 0.39 7.22 5.72
N ASP A 92 1.14 7.09 4.63
CA ASP A 92 2.34 7.90 4.39
C ASP A 92 1.95 9.39 4.28
N ALA A 93 0.87 9.71 3.56
CA ALA A 93 0.34 11.07 3.48
C ALA A 93 -0.09 11.62 4.86
N LEU A 94 -0.71 10.78 5.70
CA LEU A 94 -1.07 11.16 7.07
C LEU A 94 0.17 11.41 7.94
N LEU A 95 1.20 10.56 7.83
CA LEU A 95 2.45 10.71 8.57
C LEU A 95 3.17 12.00 8.18
N GLU A 96 3.26 12.32 6.89
CA GLU A 96 3.84 13.58 6.42
C GLU A 96 3.09 14.79 6.97
N LYS A 97 1.75 14.75 6.95
CA LYS A 97 0.93 15.82 7.53
C LYS A 97 1.17 15.98 9.04
N LEU A 98 1.25 14.88 9.77
CA LEU A 98 1.50 14.89 11.22
C LEU A 98 2.92 15.36 11.54
N ALA A 99 3.92 14.96 10.76
CA ALA A 99 5.29 15.41 10.90
C ALA A 99 5.40 16.92 10.67
N GLY A 100 4.79 17.43 9.58
CA GLY A 100 4.74 18.86 9.29
C GLY A 100 4.02 19.65 10.39
N PHE A 101 2.88 19.15 10.88
CA PHE A 101 2.17 19.77 12.00
C PHE A 101 3.02 19.82 13.26
N LYS A 102 3.67 18.71 13.63
CA LYS A 102 4.54 18.61 14.80
C LYS A 102 5.69 19.62 14.70
N GLN A 103 6.35 19.71 13.55
CA GLN A 103 7.44 20.66 13.34
C GLN A 103 6.97 22.10 13.55
N LEU A 104 5.85 22.48 12.92
CA LEU A 104 5.28 23.82 13.05
C LEU A 104 4.90 24.13 14.50
N ALA A 105 4.28 23.18 15.20
CA ALA A 105 3.87 23.35 16.59
C ALA A 105 5.08 23.58 17.51
N ILE A 106 6.14 22.79 17.35
CA ILE A 106 7.38 22.94 18.13
C ILE A 106 8.02 24.30 17.84
N SER A 107 8.16 24.71 16.58
CA SER A 107 8.72 26.01 16.23
C SER A 107 7.94 27.18 16.83
N ARG A 108 6.60 27.10 16.82
CA ARG A 108 5.75 28.14 17.44
C ARG A 108 5.90 28.19 18.94
N LEU A 109 5.91 27.03 19.61
CA LEU A 109 6.11 26.96 21.06
C LEU A 109 7.48 27.51 21.47
N ALA A 110 8.53 27.18 20.71
CA ALA A 110 9.87 27.72 20.95
C ALA A 110 9.89 29.25 20.81
N ALA A 111 9.34 29.80 19.72
CA ALA A 111 9.27 31.25 19.51
C ALA A 111 8.45 31.97 20.60
N GLN A 112 7.32 31.38 21.01
CA GLN A 112 6.51 31.93 22.09
C GLN A 112 7.26 31.90 23.43
N HIS A 113 8.00 30.82 23.70
CA HIS A 113 8.80 30.70 24.92
C HIS A 113 9.91 31.75 24.96
N GLU A 114 10.65 31.92 23.86
CA GLU A 114 11.70 32.94 23.74
C GLU A 114 11.14 34.36 23.95
N GLU A 115 9.96 34.65 23.40
CA GLU A 115 9.30 35.94 23.59
C GLU A 115 8.86 36.17 25.04
N ILE A 116 8.32 35.16 25.71
CA ILE A 116 7.99 35.24 27.13
C ILE A 116 9.24 35.52 27.96
N GLU A 117 10.35 34.82 27.69
CA GLU A 117 11.62 35.05 28.38
C GLU A 117 12.23 36.43 28.08
N ARG A 118 12.04 36.96 26.87
CA ARG A 118 12.40 38.34 26.53
C ARG A 118 11.57 39.33 27.35
N LEU A 119 10.25 39.18 27.39
CA LEU A 119 9.35 40.06 28.14
C LEU A 119 9.61 40.01 29.65
N ARG A 120 9.88 38.82 30.20
CA ARG A 120 10.27 38.65 31.61
C ARG A 120 11.54 39.41 31.95
N ARG A 121 12.58 39.29 31.10
CA ARG A 121 13.83 40.06 31.27
C ARG A 121 13.60 41.57 31.23
N GLN A 122 12.77 42.06 30.30
CA GLN A 122 12.45 43.48 30.23
C GLN A 122 11.76 44.02 31.50
N ILE A 123 10.92 43.20 32.14
CA ILE A 123 10.27 43.54 33.40
C ILE A 123 11.30 43.57 34.54
N THR A 124 12.18 42.57 34.63
CA THR A 124 13.21 42.51 35.70
C THR A 124 14.25 43.61 35.57
N ASP A 125 14.62 43.98 34.36
CA ASP A 125 15.65 44.99 34.10
C ASP A 125 15.14 46.43 34.28
N GLY A 126 13.86 46.61 34.65
CA GLY A 126 13.26 47.91 34.96
C GLY A 126 13.20 48.90 33.80
N ALA A 127 13.53 48.46 32.58
CA ALA A 127 13.83 49.33 31.43
C ALA A 127 12.66 50.24 30.99
N ASN A 128 11.42 49.95 31.42
CA ASN A 128 10.22 50.70 31.02
C ASN A 128 9.39 51.28 32.18
N VAL A 129 9.79 51.12 33.45
CA VAL A 129 9.05 51.70 34.59
C VAL A 129 9.81 52.92 35.10
N ARG A 130 9.51 54.09 34.54
CA ARG A 130 10.02 55.36 35.05
C ARG A 130 9.26 55.68 36.34
N ALA A 131 9.93 55.56 37.48
CA ALA A 131 9.37 56.02 38.75
C ALA A 131 9.08 57.52 38.65
N LEU A 132 7.81 57.90 38.83
CA LEU A 132 7.43 59.30 38.94
C LEU A 132 8.16 59.89 40.16
N PRO A 133 8.83 61.05 40.04
CA PRO A 133 9.49 61.66 41.17
C PRO A 133 8.45 61.91 42.26
N ALA A 134 8.71 61.38 43.46
CA ALA A 134 7.93 61.71 44.64
C ALA A 134 7.92 63.23 44.76
N ALA A 135 6.72 63.81 44.93
CA ALA A 135 6.57 65.25 45.06
C ALA A 135 7.52 65.74 46.15
N ALA A 136 8.54 66.50 45.76
CA ALA A 136 9.47 67.10 46.69
C ALA A 136 8.64 67.90 47.69
N ASP A 137 8.85 67.61 48.97
CA ASP A 137 8.22 68.24 50.12
C ASP A 137 8.41 69.76 49.98
N ARG A 138 7.41 70.45 49.46
CA ARG A 138 7.39 71.91 49.41
C ARG A 138 7.02 72.36 50.81
N THR A 139 8.01 72.41 51.71
CA THR A 139 7.97 73.33 52.83
C THR A 139 7.95 74.76 52.29
N ALA A 140 6.77 75.22 51.91
CA ALA A 140 6.50 76.64 51.71
C ALA A 140 6.34 77.27 53.11
N PRO A 141 7.09 78.34 53.44
CA PRO A 141 6.86 79.06 54.68
C PRO A 141 5.60 79.90 54.46
N TYR A 142 4.47 79.47 55.00
CA TYR A 142 3.30 80.34 55.04
C TYR A 142 3.57 81.45 56.06
N GLY A 143 3.82 82.65 55.52
CA GLY A 143 3.93 83.88 56.29
C GLY A 143 2.60 84.25 56.94
N SER A 144 2.69 84.68 58.19
CA SER A 144 1.62 85.30 58.96
C SER A 144 1.22 86.65 58.33
N CYS A 145 -0.06 86.84 58.06
CA CYS A 145 -0.71 88.15 57.92
C CYS A 145 -2.16 88.06 58.39
N GLY A 146 -2.55 88.94 59.33
CA GLY A 146 -3.93 89.37 59.57
C GLY A 146 -4.61 88.77 60.79
#